data_AF-A0AA36MS99-F1
#
_entry.id   AF-A0AA36MS99-F1
#
_cell.length_a   1.000
_cell.length_b   1.000
_cell.length_c   1.000
_cell.angle_alpha   90.00
_cell.angle_beta   90.00
_cell.angle_gamma   90.00
#
_symmetry.space_group_name_H-M   'P 1'
#
loop_
_entity.id
_entity.type
_entity.pdbx_description
1 polymer ?
#
loop_
_entity_poly.entity_id
_entity_poly.type
_entity_poly.pdbx_seq_one_letter_code
_entity_poly.pdbx_strand_id
1 'polypeptide(L)' 'MAGSGNNSNMLVKCETKSNRVKGLSFHPKLSWILASLHNGTIQLWDYRTGSLRARF' A
#
# COMPACT_ATOMS: atom_id res chain seq x y z
N MET A 1 -12.97 -31.94 14.70
CA MET A 1 -13.06 -30.61 15.34
C MET A 1 -12.42 -29.61 14.38
N ALA A 2 -13.23 -28.72 13.80
CA ALA A 2 -12.81 -27.81 12.74
C ALA A 2 -12.01 -26.63 13.32
N GLY A 3 -10.72 -26.56 13.02
CA GLY A 3 -9.91 -25.37 13.24
C GLY A 3 -10.09 -24.39 12.07
N SER A 4 -11.17 -23.62 12.09
CA SER A 4 -11.33 -22.45 11.21
C SER A 4 -10.42 -21.34 11.72
N GLY A 5 -9.29 -21.12 11.05
CA GLY A 5 -8.26 -20.14 11.44
C GLY A 5 -7.90 -19.21 10.30
N ASN A 6 -8.80 -18.26 9.99
CA ASN A 6 -8.57 -16.98 9.32
C ASN A 6 -7.54 -16.98 8.16
N ASN A 7 -7.99 -17.38 6.97
CA ASN A 7 -7.38 -16.96 5.71
C ASN A 7 -7.64 -15.45 5.50
N SER A 8 -6.96 -14.58 6.24
CA SER A 8 -6.86 -13.17 5.87
C SER A 8 -5.94 -13.08 4.66
N ASN A 9 -6.49 -13.35 3.48
CA ASN A 9 -5.76 -13.49 2.24
C ASN A 9 -5.32 -12.09 1.75
N MET A 10 -4.30 -11.53 2.39
CA MET A 10 -3.69 -10.27 2.03
C MET A 10 -3.13 -10.39 0.61
N LEU A 11 -3.74 -9.66 -0.33
CA LEU A 11 -3.40 -9.78 -1.76
C LEU A 11 -2.03 -9.19 -2.08
N VAL A 12 -1.69 -8.05 -1.46
CA VAL A 12 -0.47 -7.29 -1.77
C VAL A 12 0.00 -6.59 -0.50
N LYS A 13 1.30 -6.71 -0.20
CA LYS A 13 1.97 -5.96 0.86
C LYS A 13 2.98 -4.99 0.25
N CYS A 14 2.70 -3.69 0.31
CA CYS A 14 3.65 -2.65 -0.06
C CYS A 14 4.44 -2.24 1.20
N GLU A 15 5.64 -2.77 1.38
CA GLU A 15 6.46 -2.52 2.57
C GLU A 15 7.69 -1.67 2.26
N THR A 16 7.95 -0.68 3.11
CA THR A 16 9.03 0.29 2.96
C THR A 16 9.41 0.83 4.34
N LYS A 17 10.71 1.05 4.60
CA LYS A 17 11.14 1.84 5.76
C LYS A 17 10.66 3.28 5.57
N SER A 18 9.51 3.59 6.14
CA SER A 18 8.82 4.87 5.95
C SER A 18 8.09 5.30 7.23
N ASN A 19 7.75 6.58 7.30
CA ASN A 19 6.93 7.12 8.37
C ASN A 19 5.50 6.56 8.31
N ARG A 20 4.73 6.76 9.38
CA ARG A 20 3.31 6.36 9.41
C ARG A 20 2.54 7.00 8.26
N VAL A 21 1.78 6.19 7.53
CA VAL A 21 0.83 6.64 6.50
C VAL A 21 -0.32 7.37 7.17
N LYS A 22 -0.64 8.57 6.66
CA LYS A 22 -1.75 9.42 7.13
C LYS A 22 -2.93 9.47 6.15
N GLY A 23 -2.71 9.09 4.90
CA GLY A 23 -3.73 9.12 3.86
C GLY A 23 -3.37 8.22 2.68
N LEU A 24 -4.40 7.72 2.02
CA LEU A 24 -4.30 6.84 0.85
C LEU A 24 -5.29 7.31 -0.23
N SER A 25 -4.90 7.25 -1.50
CA SER A 25 -5.79 7.53 -2.63
C SER A 25 -5.52 6.55 -3.77
N PHE A 26 -6.60 6.03 -4.36
CA PHE A 26 -6.54 5.09 -5.47
C PHE A 26 -6.74 5.84 -6.79
N HIS A 27 -5.88 5.54 -7.77
CA HIS A 27 -6.09 6.05 -9.10
C HIS A 27 -7.30 5.34 -9.75
N PRO A 28 -8.25 6.05 -10.38
CA PRO A 28 -9.53 5.46 -10.83
C PRO A 28 -9.40 4.49 -12.02
N LYS A 29 -8.26 4.51 -12.73
CA LYS A 29 -8.04 3.70 -13.95
C LYS A 29 -6.80 2.81 -13.93
N LEU A 30 -5.83 3.13 -13.09
CA LEU A 30 -4.51 2.49 -13.11
C LEU A 30 -4.29 1.80 -11.78
N SER A 31 -3.41 0.80 -11.75
CA SER A 31 -3.09 0.05 -10.54
C SER A 31 -2.19 0.83 -9.58
N TRP A 32 -2.49 2.10 -9.35
CA TRP A 32 -1.66 2.99 -8.54
C TRP A 32 -2.34 3.42 -7.24
N ILE A 33 -1.53 3.50 -6.19
CA ILE A 33 -1.92 4.01 -4.89
C ILE A 33 -0.97 5.13 -4.51
N LEU A 34 -1.53 6.28 -4.13
CA LEU A 34 -0.81 7.34 -3.46
C LEU A 34 -0.89 7.12 -1.95
N ALA A 35 0.24 7.21 -1.26
CA ALA A 35 0.34 7.16 0.18
C ALA A 35 1.03 8.42 0.71
N SER A 36 0.31 9.22 1.49
CA SER A 36 0.85 10.42 2.14
C SER A 36 1.39 10.05 3.51
N LEU A 37 2.67 10.32 3.75
CA LEU A 37 3.37 10.02 4.99
C LEU A 37 3.34 11.22 5.94
N HIS A 38 3.50 10.95 7.24
CA HIS A 38 3.45 11.99 8.27
C HIS A 38 4.51 13.09 8.11
N ASN A 39 5.67 12.77 7.53
CA ASN A 39 6.76 13.71 7.29
C ASN A 39 6.56 14.59 6.04
N GLY A 40 5.37 14.57 5.42
CA GLY A 40 5.07 15.33 4.22
C GLY A 40 5.47 14.65 2.91
N THR A 41 6.20 13.53 2.97
CA THR A 41 6.56 12.75 1.79
C THR A 41 5.33 12.05 1.20
N ILE A 42 5.21 12.06 -0.12
CA ILE A 42 4.17 11.32 -0.83
C ILE A 42 4.81 10.19 -1.63
N GLN A 43 4.26 9.00 -1.54
CA GLN A 43 4.72 7.83 -2.26
C GLN A 43 3.67 7.37 -3.27
N LEU A 44 4.11 7.05 -4.49
CA LEU A 44 3.28 6.43 -5.51
C LEU A 44 3.68 4.97 -5.67
N TRP A 45 2.74 4.07 -5.42
CA TRP A 45 2.92 2.62 -5.48
C TRP A 45 2.16 2.03 -6.65
N ASP A 46 2.77 1.05 -7.33
CA ASP A 46 2.02 0.11 -8.15
C ASP A 46 1.63 -1.10 -7.28
N TYR A 47 0.34 -1.29 -7.02
CA TYR A 47 -0.10 -2.39 -6.16
C TYR A 47 -0.18 -3.71 -6.91
N ARG A 48 -0.08 -3.77 -8.25
CA ARG A 48 0.02 -5.06 -8.95
C ARG A 48 1.40 -5.69 -8.77
N THR A 49 2.44 -4.86 -8.81
CA THR A 49 3.83 -5.30 -8.70
C THR A 49 4.42 -5.09 -7.31
N GLY A 50 3.69 -4.42 -6.40
CA GLY A 50 4.16 -4.07 -5.06
C GLY A 50 5.35 -3.11 -5.05
N SER A 51 5.57 -2.37 -6.14
CA SER A 51 6.77 -1.56 -6.34
C SER A 51 6.52 -0.07 -6.12
N LEU A 52 7.43 0.60 -5.40
CA LEU A 52 7.44 2.05 -5.27
C LEU A 52 7.88 2.67 -6.60
N ARG A 53 7.01 3.47 -7.24
CA ARG A 53 7.31 4.12 -8.52
C ARG A 53 7.92 5.51 -8.35
N ALA A 54 7.41 6.28 -7.41
CA ALA A 54 7.85 7.65 -7.19
C ALA A 54 7.74 8.07 -5.72
N ARG A 55 8.58 9.02 -5.33
CA ARG A 55 8.56 9.68 -4.04
C ARG A 55 8.69 11.19 -4.27
N PHE A 56 7.79 11.95 -3.66
CA PHE A 56 7.74 13.41 -3.69
C PHE A 56 7.98 13.96 -2.29
#